data_AF-A0A8T7I1C5-F1
#
_entry.id   AF-A0A8T7I1C5-F1
#
_cell.length_a   1.000
_cell.length_b   1.000
_cell.length_c   1.000
_cell.angle_alpha   90.00
_cell.angle_beta   90.00
_cell.angle_gamma   90.00
#
_symmetry.space_group_name_H-M   'P 1'
#
loop_
_entity.id
_entity.type
_entity.pdbx_description
1 polymer ?
#
loop_
_entity_poly.entity_id
_entity_poly.type
_entity_poly.pdbx_seq_one_letter_code
_entity_poly.pdbx_strand_id
1 'polypeptide(L)'
;MKVVYGFIVILLTTGSTHLAAKKSGFDLGVAYDLDVGVTAQFNHYSLFFNSDAVAFDANLETFYNSKKSAALYIDFGAFYQDREANNDTFEDRVGIRLPIGVTFGLGRNVEAYIQAVPHYDFNNDKDFDVDGAIGVRYQF
;
A
#
# COMPACT_ATOMS: atom_id res chain seq x y z
N MET A 1 -23.20 26.28 8.96
CA MET A 1 -23.55 24.94 8.46
C MET A 1 -22.61 23.93 9.10
N LYS A 2 -23.12 22.90 9.79
CA LYS A 2 -22.31 21.82 10.38
C LYS A 2 -22.30 20.65 9.41
N VAL A 3 -21.12 20.29 8.89
CA VAL A 3 -20.93 19.08 8.10
C VAL A 3 -20.66 17.95 9.11
N VAL A 4 -21.51 16.93 9.10
CA VAL A 4 -21.35 15.71 9.90
C VAL A 4 -20.68 14.69 9.00
N TYR A 5 -19.43 14.32 9.31
CA TYR A 5 -18.74 13.20 8.67
C TYR A 5 -19.20 11.91 9.35
N GLY A 6 -20.01 11.12 8.66
CA GLY A 6 -20.37 9.77 9.10
C GLY A 6 -19.20 8.83 8.85
N PHE A 7 -18.60 8.30 9.92
CA PHE A 7 -17.66 7.19 9.83
C PHE A 7 -18.43 5.89 9.57
N ILE A 8 -18.25 5.30 8.39
CA ILE A 8 -18.70 3.93 8.13
C ILE A 8 -17.60 3.00 8.65
N VAL A 9 -17.86 2.36 9.79
CA VAL A 9 -17.05 1.24 10.30
C VAL A 9 -17.58 -0.03 9.64
N ILE A 10 -16.85 -0.58 8.66
CA ILE A 10 -17.14 -1.91 8.13
C ILE A 10 -16.51 -2.92 9.09
N LEU A 11 -17.35 -3.59 9.88
CA LEU A 11 -16.95 -4.68 10.76
C LEU A 11 -16.75 -5.95 9.91
N LEU A 12 -15.53 -6.18 9.43
CA LEU A 12 -15.15 -7.42 8.74
C LEU A 12 -15.02 -8.57 9.75
N THR A 13 -15.99 -9.49 9.75
CA THR A 13 -15.88 -10.77 10.46
C THR A 13 -14.88 -11.66 9.73
N THR A 14 -13.61 -11.65 10.14
CA THR A 14 -12.54 -12.44 9.50
C THR A 14 -12.57 -13.88 10.00
N GLY A 15 -13.24 -14.76 9.25
CA GLY A 15 -12.87 -16.19 9.27
C GLY A 15 -11.43 -16.30 8.80
N SER A 16 -10.54 -16.90 9.60
CA SER A 16 -9.12 -16.99 9.27
C SER A 16 -8.92 -17.90 8.07
N THR A 17 -8.89 -17.34 6.87
CA THR A 17 -8.47 -18.07 5.67
C THR A 17 -6.95 -18.07 5.60
N HIS A 18 -6.35 -19.22 5.28
CA HIS A 18 -4.92 -19.29 5.03
C HIS A 18 -4.57 -18.36 3.86
N LEU A 19 -3.44 -17.65 3.94
CA LEU A 19 -2.82 -17.05 2.76
C LEU A 19 -2.68 -18.17 1.74
N ALA A 20 -3.27 -17.97 0.57
CA ALA A 20 -3.23 -18.95 -0.48
C ALA A 20 -1.77 -19.26 -0.82
N ALA A 21 -1.48 -20.51 -1.15
CA ALA A 21 -0.19 -20.83 -1.75
C ALA A 21 -0.13 -20.09 -3.10
N LYS A 22 0.67 -19.01 -3.18
CA LYS A 22 0.88 -18.21 -4.40
C LYS A 22 1.14 -19.15 -5.57
N LYS A 23 0.24 -19.15 -6.57
CA LYS A 23 0.30 -20.08 -7.70
C LYS A 23 1.05 -19.47 -8.88
N SER A 24 0.86 -18.18 -9.16
CA SER A 24 1.51 -17.49 -10.28
C SER A 24 2.51 -16.40 -9.86
N GLY A 25 2.64 -16.11 -8.56
CA GLY A 25 3.50 -15.04 -8.05
C GLY A 25 3.04 -13.62 -8.43
N PHE A 26 1.86 -13.48 -9.05
CA PHE A 26 1.29 -12.21 -9.50
C PHE A 26 -0.02 -11.92 -8.78
N ASP A 27 -0.13 -10.71 -8.25
CA ASP A 27 -1.31 -10.21 -7.57
C ASP A 27 -1.70 -8.84 -8.17
N LEU A 28 -3.01 -8.57 -8.29
CA LEU A 28 -3.53 -7.29 -8.79
C LEU A 28 -4.65 -6.81 -7.88
N GLY A 29 -4.72 -5.50 -7.62
CA GLY A 29 -5.64 -4.97 -6.64
C GLY A 29 -5.88 -3.49 -6.73
N VAL A 30 -6.61 -3.00 -5.74
CA VAL A 30 -6.88 -1.59 -5.51
C VAL A 30 -6.40 -1.20 -4.13
N ALA A 31 -5.95 0.04 -3.99
CA ALA A 31 -5.41 0.54 -2.75
C ALA A 31 -5.65 2.03 -2.58
N TYR A 32 -5.64 2.48 -1.34
CA TYR A 32 -5.40 3.86 -0.95
C TYR A 32 -3.98 3.93 -0.41
N ASP A 33 -3.10 4.68 -1.06
CA ASP A 33 -1.69 4.90 -0.68
C ASP A 33 -1.35 6.37 -0.95
N LEU A 34 -0.72 6.66 -2.09
CA LEU A 34 -0.53 8.02 -2.62
C LEU A 34 -1.82 8.54 -3.29
N ASP A 35 -2.96 8.38 -2.60
CA ASP A 35 -4.36 8.42 -3.07
C ASP A 35 -4.90 7.05 -3.58
N VAL A 36 -6.13 7.01 -4.09
CA VAL A 36 -6.79 5.82 -4.63
C VAL A 36 -6.12 5.41 -5.94
N GLY A 37 -5.75 4.13 -6.06
CA GLY A 37 -5.08 3.62 -7.25
C GLY A 37 -5.15 2.10 -7.40
N VAL A 38 -4.40 1.63 -8.38
CA VAL A 38 -4.19 0.21 -8.66
C VAL A 38 -2.86 -0.21 -8.08
N THR A 39 -2.82 -1.40 -7.51
CA THR A 39 -1.58 -2.04 -7.07
C THR A 39 -1.39 -3.37 -7.78
N ALA A 40 -0.16 -3.66 -8.16
CA ALA A 40 0.25 -4.96 -8.66
C ALA A 40 1.43 -5.45 -7.84
N GLN A 41 1.48 -6.75 -7.55
CA GLN A 41 2.64 -7.39 -6.94
C GLN A 41 3.10 -8.51 -7.86
N PHE A 42 4.40 -8.55 -8.13
CA PHE A 42 5.04 -9.64 -8.85
C PHE A 42 6.26 -10.12 -8.09
N ASN A 43 6.20 -11.33 -7.56
CA ASN A 43 7.21 -11.92 -6.69
C ASN A 43 7.56 -11.02 -5.49
N HIS A 44 8.74 -10.42 -5.52
CA HIS A 44 9.28 -9.55 -4.48
C HIS A 44 9.13 -8.06 -4.82
N TYR A 45 8.36 -7.71 -5.85
CA TYR A 45 8.17 -6.33 -6.27
C TYR A 45 6.71 -5.93 -6.19
N SER A 46 6.45 -4.76 -5.64
CA SER A 46 5.13 -4.14 -5.62
C SER A 46 5.19 -2.85 -6.44
N LEU A 47 4.12 -2.61 -7.19
CA LEU A 47 3.87 -1.39 -7.94
C LEU A 47 2.54 -0.82 -7.45
N PHE A 48 2.51 0.49 -7.29
CA PHE A 48 1.29 1.26 -7.12
C PHE A 48 1.27 2.35 -8.18
N PHE A 49 0.11 2.61 -8.77
CA PHE A 49 -0.07 3.72 -9.68
C PHE A 49 -1.50 4.26 -9.65
N ASN A 50 -1.63 5.57 -9.83
CA ASN A 50 -2.89 6.26 -10.10
C ASN A 50 -2.66 7.37 -11.15
N SER A 51 -3.57 8.34 -11.26
CA SER A 51 -3.45 9.46 -12.20
C SER A 51 -2.22 10.32 -11.95
N ASP A 52 -1.81 10.46 -10.69
CA ASP A 52 -0.90 11.50 -10.23
C ASP A 52 0.36 10.92 -9.59
N ALA A 53 0.38 9.63 -9.28
CA ALA A 53 1.45 9.00 -8.54
C ALA A 53 1.80 7.61 -9.06
N VAL A 54 3.07 7.26 -8.87
CA VAL A 54 3.61 5.92 -9.03
C VAL A 54 4.55 5.62 -7.86
N ALA A 55 4.49 4.38 -7.36
CA ALA A 55 5.46 3.87 -6.41
C ALA A 55 5.92 2.47 -6.83
N PHE A 56 7.18 2.19 -6.54
CA PHE A 56 7.81 0.90 -6.74
C PHE A 56 8.55 0.49 -5.48
N ASP A 57 8.22 -0.69 -4.96
CA ASP A 57 8.77 -1.21 -3.72
C ASP A 57 9.32 -2.63 -3.94
N ALA A 58 10.48 -2.91 -3.35
CA ALA A 58 11.08 -4.24 -3.29
C ALA A 58 10.94 -4.81 -1.89
N ASN A 59 10.45 -6.04 -1.78
CA ASN A 59 10.33 -6.76 -0.53
C ASN A 59 11.70 -7.13 0.01
N LEU A 60 11.97 -6.69 1.23
CA LEU A 60 13.19 -7.01 1.95
C LEU A 60 12.99 -8.27 2.76
N GLU A 61 11.93 -8.29 3.57
CA GLU A 61 11.67 -9.36 4.51
C GLU A 61 10.17 -9.64 4.64
N THR A 62 9.83 -10.90 4.90
CA THR A 62 8.45 -11.34 5.17
C THR A 62 8.42 -12.38 6.29
N PHE A 63 7.66 -12.09 7.33
CA PHE A 63 7.47 -12.94 8.51
C PHE A 63 6.04 -13.47 8.54
N TYR A 64 5.88 -14.78 8.35
CA TYR A 64 4.59 -15.44 8.43
C TYR A 64 4.26 -15.83 9.87
N ASN A 65 3.00 -15.70 10.25
CA ASN A 65 2.53 -16.35 11.47
C ASN A 65 2.54 -17.88 11.32
N SER A 66 2.51 -18.61 12.44
CA SER A 66 2.60 -20.09 12.43
C SER A 66 1.52 -20.77 11.59
N LYS A 67 0.36 -20.12 11.40
CA LYS A 67 -0.78 -20.64 10.62
C LYS A 67 -0.76 -20.19 9.16
N LYS A 68 0.21 -19.37 8.73
CA LYS A 68 0.25 -18.71 7.42
C LYS A 68 -1.08 -18.05 7.04
N SER A 69 -1.77 -17.42 7.99
CA SER A 69 -3.00 -16.64 7.76
C SER A 69 -2.73 -15.14 7.69
N ALA A 70 -1.57 -14.72 8.18
CA ALA A 70 -1.10 -13.35 8.11
C ALA A 70 0.42 -13.32 7.92
N ALA A 71 0.92 -12.25 7.30
CA ALA A 71 2.35 -11.99 7.22
C ALA A 71 2.65 -10.51 7.49
N LEU A 72 3.67 -10.26 8.30
CA LEU A 72 4.31 -8.95 8.41
C LEU A 72 5.37 -8.86 7.31
N TYR A 73 5.47 -7.73 6.63
CA TYR A 73 6.48 -7.53 5.60
C TYR A 73 7.09 -6.14 5.69
N ILE A 74 8.33 -6.04 5.23
CA ILE A 74 9.10 -4.82 5.16
C ILE A 74 9.59 -4.68 3.73
N ASP A 75 9.30 -3.55 3.12
CA ASP A 75 9.70 -3.21 1.76
C ASP A 75 10.58 -1.95 1.78
N PHE A 76 11.31 -1.72 0.68
CA PHE A 76 12.01 -0.48 0.41
C PHE A 76 11.79 -0.08 -1.05
N GLY A 77 11.55 1.20 -1.28
CA GLY A 77 11.14 1.66 -2.59
C GLY A 77 11.33 3.15 -2.81
N ALA A 78 10.78 3.59 -3.93
CA ALA A 78 10.73 4.99 -4.34
C ALA A 78 9.33 5.35 -4.82
N PHE A 79 9.02 6.63 -4.76
CA PHE A 79 7.77 7.17 -5.28
C PHE A 79 8.00 8.46 -6.05
N TYR A 80 7.06 8.72 -6.94
CA TYR A 80 6.86 9.99 -7.61
C TYR A 80 5.38 10.34 -7.51
N GLN A 81 5.06 11.57 -7.17
CA GLN A 81 3.70 12.11 -7.17
C GLN A 81 3.73 13.52 -7.78
N ASP A 82 3.07 13.68 -8.90
CA ASP A 82 2.72 14.98 -9.45
C ASP A 82 1.63 15.60 -8.58
N ARG A 83 1.82 16.86 -8.15
CA ARG A 83 0.78 17.62 -7.46
C ARG A 83 0.56 18.91 -8.22
N GLU A 84 -0.68 19.11 -8.64
CA GLU A 84 -1.05 20.28 -9.42
C GLU A 84 -0.93 21.55 -8.57
N ALA A 85 -0.06 22.46 -9.04
CA ALA A 85 0.31 23.69 -8.37
C ALA A 85 -0.85 24.70 -8.39
N ASN A 86 -1.47 24.95 -7.24
CA ASN A 86 -2.30 26.14 -7.06
C ASN A 86 -1.42 27.33 -6.66
N ASN A 87 -0.82 27.96 -7.70
CA ASN A 87 0.05 29.15 -7.69
C ASN A 87 1.55 28.89 -7.41
N ASP A 88 2.32 28.94 -8.50
CA ASP A 88 3.76 29.27 -8.62
C ASP A 88 4.85 28.36 -8.01
N THR A 89 4.51 27.23 -7.40
CA THR A 89 5.49 26.19 -7.05
C THR A 89 5.07 24.83 -7.58
N PHE A 90 5.88 24.25 -8.48
CA PHE A 90 5.78 22.82 -8.80
C PHE A 90 6.14 22.06 -7.52
N GLU A 91 5.16 21.47 -6.86
CA GLU A 91 5.36 20.64 -5.65
C GLU A 91 5.31 19.16 -6.05
N ASP A 92 6.08 18.79 -7.07
CA ASP A 92 6.28 17.38 -7.38
C ASP A 92 7.01 16.72 -6.22
N ARG A 93 6.51 15.56 -5.79
CA ARG A 93 7.11 14.80 -4.71
C ARG A 93 7.87 13.65 -5.31
N VAL A 94 9.16 13.58 -5.01
CA VAL A 94 10.00 12.44 -5.40
C VAL A 94 10.80 12.01 -4.20
N GLY A 95 10.81 10.72 -3.93
CA GLY A 95 11.36 10.27 -2.67
C GLY A 95 11.61 8.78 -2.59
N ILE A 96 12.18 8.38 -1.46
CA ILE A 96 12.32 6.99 -1.05
C ILE A 96 11.31 6.67 0.05
N ARG A 97 10.92 5.41 0.16
CA ARG A 97 9.93 4.96 1.14
C ARG A 97 10.30 3.61 1.72
N LEU A 98 9.83 3.34 2.92
CA LEU A 98 10.04 2.10 3.66
C LEU A 98 8.70 1.51 4.13
N PRO A 99 7.87 0.92 3.27
CA PRO A 99 6.59 0.35 3.70
C PRO A 99 6.77 -0.79 4.71
N ILE A 100 6.08 -0.71 5.84
CA ILE A 100 5.97 -1.79 6.82
C ILE A 100 4.50 -2.16 6.93
N GLY A 101 4.17 -3.37 6.51
CA GLY A 101 2.78 -3.79 6.34
C GLY A 101 2.44 -5.14 6.93
N VAL A 102 1.15 -5.34 7.16
CA VAL A 102 0.60 -6.66 7.48
C VAL A 102 -0.41 -7.03 6.40
N THR A 103 -0.27 -8.23 5.84
CA THR A 103 -1.23 -8.83 4.90
C THR A 103 -1.99 -9.97 5.56
N PHE A 104 -3.26 -10.13 5.20
CA PHE A 104 -4.18 -11.14 5.72
C PHE A 104 -4.98 -11.76 4.56
N GLY A 105 -5.13 -13.08 4.56
CA GLY A 105 -6.03 -13.76 3.62
C GLY A 105 -7.50 -13.49 3.97
N LEU A 106 -8.29 -13.03 3.00
CA LEU A 106 -9.75 -12.89 3.08
C LEU A 106 -10.52 -14.03 2.40
N GLY A 107 -9.84 -14.78 1.54
CA GLY A 107 -10.41 -15.91 0.80
C GLY A 107 -9.33 -16.71 0.08
N ARG A 108 -9.74 -17.65 -0.77
CA ARG A 108 -8.82 -18.53 -1.52
C ARG A 108 -7.83 -17.79 -2.43
N ASN A 109 -8.17 -16.59 -2.89
CA ASN A 109 -7.39 -15.82 -3.85
C ASN A 109 -7.46 -14.32 -3.56
N VAL A 110 -7.90 -13.92 -2.37
CA VAL A 110 -8.07 -12.52 -2.01
C VAL A 110 -7.36 -12.27 -0.71
N GLU A 111 -6.54 -11.23 -0.69
CA GLU A 111 -5.87 -10.73 0.50
C GLU A 111 -6.16 -9.24 0.68
N ALA A 112 -6.06 -8.79 1.92
CA ALA A 112 -6.05 -7.38 2.27
C ALA A 112 -4.77 -7.05 3.02
N TYR A 113 -4.31 -5.83 2.88
CA TYR A 113 -3.13 -5.34 3.59
C TYR A 113 -3.35 -3.93 4.14
N ILE A 114 -2.58 -3.61 5.18
CA ILE A 114 -2.43 -2.27 5.73
C ILE A 114 -0.94 -2.01 5.97
N GLN A 115 -0.50 -0.78 5.77
CA GLN A 115 0.89 -0.35 5.85
C GLN A 115 1.03 0.98 6.58
N ALA A 116 2.12 1.10 7.35
CA ALA A 116 2.72 2.38 7.65
C ALA A 116 3.86 2.63 6.66
N VAL A 117 3.98 3.85 6.14
CA VAL A 117 4.90 4.20 5.07
C VAL A 117 5.74 5.42 5.48
N PRO A 118 6.77 5.21 6.32
CA PRO A 118 7.86 6.16 6.44
C PRO A 118 8.45 6.47 5.06
N HIS A 119 8.63 7.74 4.75
CA HIS A 119 9.24 8.16 3.51
C HIS A 119 10.09 9.41 3.69
N TYR A 120 11.01 9.60 2.75
CA TYR A 120 11.80 10.81 2.63
C TYR A 120 11.54 11.46 1.26
N ASP A 121 11.01 12.68 1.28
CA ASP A 121 10.68 13.49 0.10
C ASP A 121 11.83 14.45 -0.19
N PHE A 122 12.45 14.35 -1.36
CA PHE A 122 13.61 15.15 -1.74
C PHE A 122 13.25 16.59 -2.13
N ASN A 123 11.98 16.88 -2.40
CA ASN A 123 11.54 18.14 -3.00
C ASN A 123 10.67 19.00 -2.07
N ASN A 124 10.46 18.58 -0.82
CA ASN A 124 9.56 19.22 0.14
C ASN A 124 10.32 19.76 1.35
N ASP A 125 9.89 20.89 1.93
CA ASP A 125 10.49 21.53 3.12
C ASP A 125 10.41 20.66 4.40
N LYS A 126 9.56 19.63 4.39
CA LYS A 126 9.49 18.59 5.43
C LYS A 126 9.91 17.27 4.85
N ASP A 127 11.21 17.05 4.83
CA ASP A 127 11.79 15.94 4.09
C ASP A 127 11.37 14.55 4.61
N PHE A 128 10.92 14.38 5.87
CA PHE A 128 10.52 13.07 6.42
C PHE A 128 9.09 13.10 6.97
N ASP A 129 8.28 12.12 6.56
CA ASP A 129 6.92 11.91 7.06
C ASP A 129 6.54 10.41 7.06
N VAL A 130 5.38 10.08 7.63
CA VAL A 130 4.84 8.72 7.70
C VAL A 130 3.40 8.72 7.18
N ASP A 131 3.22 8.15 5.99
CA ASP A 131 1.91 7.94 5.38
C ASP A 131 1.31 6.58 5.80
N GLY A 132 0.05 6.35 5.46
CA GLY A 132 -0.62 5.07 5.64
C GLY A 132 -1.16 4.56 4.31
N ALA A 133 -1.09 3.25 4.10
CA ALA A 133 -1.72 2.61 2.94
C ALA A 133 -2.60 1.42 3.34
N ILE A 134 -3.66 1.18 2.58
CA ILE A 134 -4.56 0.05 2.75
C ILE A 134 -5.03 -0.43 1.38
N GLY A 135 -5.11 -1.74 1.17
CA GLY A 135 -5.54 -2.28 -0.12
C GLY A 135 -6.02 -3.72 -0.06
N VAL A 136 -6.56 -4.16 -1.20
CA VAL A 136 -7.05 -5.53 -1.42
C VAL A 136 -6.49 -6.01 -2.75
N ARG A 137 -5.92 -7.23 -2.77
CA ARG A 137 -5.33 -7.84 -3.96
C ARG A 137 -5.95 -9.20 -4.25
N TYR A 138 -6.16 -9.48 -5.52
CA TYR A 138 -6.48 -10.79 -6.05
C TYR A 138 -5.19 -11.51 -6.47
N GLN A 139 -4.99 -12.74 -5.98
CA GLN A 139 -3.82 -13.58 -6.24
C GLN A 139 -4.11 -14.58 -7.36
N PHE A 140 -3.29 -14.59 -8.41
CA PHE A 140 -3.44 -15.47 -9.57
C PHE A 140 -2.71 -16.82 -9.42
#